data_AF-A0A0Q3RVX4-F1
#
_entry.id   AF-A0A0Q3RVX4-F1
#
_cell.length_a   1.000
_cell.length_b   1.000
_cell.length_c   1.000
_cell.angle_alpha   90.00
_cell.angle_beta   90.00
_cell.angle_gamma   90.00
#
_symmetry.space_group_name_H-M   'P 1'
#
loop_
_entity.id
_entity.type
_entity.pdbx_description
1 polymer ?
#
loop_
_entity_poly.entity_id
_entity_poly.type
_entity_poly.pdbx_seq_one_letter_code
_entity_poly.pdbx_strand_id
1 'polypeptide(L)'
;MDKKTIIKTLEKIALYMELQGENPFKVSAFRKAAQVIELDSRSLSEMDNILSLKGIGAATGAVIEDLMNKGESSFLIELQNSVPSGLLPMLKIPGLGGKKIAKLYKELQIDSIEALKEACESHKVQKLPGFAAKTEVKILAELENFQVKPERSAVWLLEPIVEIINEKLSHITTIEKFSVAGSYRRVKEASKDIDFIIATEYPIEVREEILKVLPVLKVIAAGDTKVSITLDVENEVDVDFRLVNIDQFASALNHFTGSKDHNIKMRQIAKDQGKKISEYGVELEDGTVQHFKTEEEFYAFFDLPFIPPTVREDGSEFTKLDQLSRLVKLEDIKADLHMHTTWSDGAYSIEEMVEACRTKGYSHLVITDHSDYLKVANGLTKERLLHQIETIHEINEKYTDIEIFTGTEMDILPDGSLDFDEDVLKQLDFVIASIHSSFSQPEEKIMERLFNAIKNPFVHMIAHPTGRIIETRNGYNPDVPTLIEWAKEYGKILELNASPYRLDLKTEYLRIAKESGVPIAINTDAHHINQLKYMDLGVRYAQKAWLSTDEIVNTWSLDKFKQFITK
;
A
#
# COMPACT_ATOMS: atom_id res chain seq x y z
N MET A 1 8.89 -18.00 -3.31
CA MET A 1 10.15 -17.38 -3.76
C MET A 1 9.92 -16.93 -5.19
N ASP A 2 10.32 -15.72 -5.54
CA ASP A 2 10.15 -15.11 -6.87
C ASP A 2 11.40 -14.30 -7.23
N LYS A 3 11.48 -13.82 -8.49
CA LYS A 3 12.63 -13.04 -8.97
C LYS A 3 12.82 -11.74 -8.18
N LYS A 4 11.75 -11.04 -7.80
CA LYS A 4 11.84 -9.75 -7.11
C LYS A 4 12.42 -9.90 -5.71
N THR A 5 12.11 -10.99 -5.02
CA THR A 5 12.74 -11.34 -3.75
C THR A 5 14.26 -11.49 -3.92
N ILE A 6 14.70 -12.25 -4.93
CA ILE A 6 16.12 -12.44 -5.24
C ILE A 6 16.82 -11.11 -5.59
N ILE A 7 16.21 -10.31 -6.46
CA ILE A 7 16.73 -9.00 -6.90
C ILE A 7 16.89 -8.07 -5.70
N LYS A 8 15.86 -7.93 -4.86
CA LYS A 8 15.91 -7.11 -3.64
C LYS A 8 17.01 -7.58 -2.69
N THR A 9 17.20 -8.89 -2.53
CA THR A 9 18.30 -9.42 -1.71
C THR A 9 19.66 -9.05 -2.28
N LEU A 10 19.89 -9.20 -3.59
CA LEU A 10 21.15 -8.83 -4.25
C LEU A 10 21.43 -7.33 -4.15
N GLU A 11 20.42 -6.49 -4.33
CA GLU A 11 20.54 -5.03 -4.15
C GLU A 11 20.84 -4.64 -2.70
N LYS A 12 20.17 -5.30 -1.75
CA LYS A 12 20.43 -5.12 -0.32
C LYS A 12 21.87 -5.51 0.00
N ILE A 13 22.36 -6.66 -0.47
CA ILE A 13 23.76 -7.04 -0.32
C ILE A 13 24.69 -5.97 -0.89
N ALA A 14 24.42 -5.47 -2.10
CA ALA A 14 25.21 -4.42 -2.71
C ALA A 14 25.24 -3.14 -1.86
N LEU A 15 24.11 -2.76 -1.25
CA LEU A 15 23.99 -1.63 -0.33
C LEU A 15 24.84 -1.83 0.93
N TYR A 16 24.73 -2.99 1.60
CA TYR A 16 25.53 -3.27 2.80
C TYR A 16 27.04 -3.28 2.49
N MET A 17 27.44 -3.89 1.36
CA MET A 17 28.83 -3.85 0.89
C MET A 17 29.29 -2.41 0.60
N GLU A 18 28.43 -1.57 0.02
CA GLU A 18 28.74 -0.17 -0.22
C GLU A 18 28.91 0.62 1.09
N LEU A 19 28.07 0.34 2.11
CA LEU A 19 28.19 0.93 3.46
C LEU A 19 29.49 0.53 4.18
N GLN A 20 29.98 -0.69 3.96
CA GLN A 20 31.29 -1.14 4.47
C GLN A 20 32.47 -0.48 3.74
N GLY A 21 32.23 0.19 2.62
CA GLY A 21 33.29 0.70 1.75
C GLY A 21 34.02 -0.42 0.99
N GLU A 22 33.33 -1.53 0.70
CA GLU A 22 33.86 -2.65 -0.06
C GLU A 22 34.20 -2.25 -1.50
N ASN A 23 34.94 -3.11 -2.21
CA ASN A 23 35.37 -2.85 -3.57
C ASN A 23 34.20 -2.54 -4.53
N PRO A 24 34.20 -1.37 -5.23
CA PRO A 24 33.11 -0.99 -6.14
C PRO A 24 32.81 -1.98 -7.25
N PHE A 25 33.80 -2.75 -7.72
CA PHE A 25 33.59 -3.80 -8.72
C PHE A 25 32.75 -4.95 -8.17
N LYS A 26 32.96 -5.35 -6.91
CA LYS A 26 32.14 -6.38 -6.26
C LYS A 26 30.72 -5.89 -6.01
N VAL A 27 30.57 -4.67 -5.49
CA VAL A 27 29.25 -4.03 -5.32
C VAL A 27 28.49 -3.98 -6.64
N SER A 28 29.18 -3.58 -7.72
CA SER A 28 28.61 -3.52 -9.07
C SER A 28 28.22 -4.89 -9.60
N ALA A 29 28.96 -5.96 -9.27
CA ALA A 29 28.60 -7.32 -9.69
C ALA A 29 27.24 -7.78 -9.13
N PHE A 30 26.93 -7.47 -7.87
CA PHE A 30 25.61 -7.77 -7.28
C PHE A 30 24.49 -6.95 -7.93
N ARG A 31 24.70 -5.64 -8.13
CA ARG A 31 23.74 -4.79 -8.86
C ARG A 31 23.52 -5.25 -10.31
N LYS A 32 24.58 -5.70 -10.98
CA LYS A 32 24.51 -6.25 -12.34
C LYS A 32 23.76 -7.58 -12.39
N ALA A 33 23.98 -8.47 -11.42
CA ALA A 33 23.23 -9.72 -11.33
C ALA A 33 21.74 -9.44 -11.12
N ALA A 34 21.39 -8.52 -10.21
CA ALA A 34 20.02 -8.07 -10.01
C ALA A 34 19.40 -7.54 -11.31
N GLN A 35 20.11 -6.66 -12.03
CA GLN A 35 19.66 -6.11 -13.31
C GLN A 35 19.46 -7.18 -14.40
N VAL A 36 20.35 -8.18 -14.49
CA VAL A 36 20.22 -9.25 -15.49
C VAL A 36 18.98 -10.12 -15.23
N ILE A 37 18.64 -10.35 -13.96
CA ILE A 37 17.43 -11.10 -13.58
C ILE A 37 16.17 -10.26 -13.86
N GLU A 38 16.24 -8.95 -13.62
CA GLU A 38 15.15 -7.99 -13.88
C GLU A 38 14.77 -7.93 -15.36
N LEU A 39 15.76 -7.93 -16.25
CA LEU A 39 15.55 -7.81 -17.71
C LEU A 39 15.05 -9.09 -18.39
N ASP A 40 15.09 -10.25 -17.73
CA ASP A 40 14.56 -11.49 -18.28
C ASP A 40 13.03 -11.49 -18.16
N SER A 41 12.30 -11.68 -19.25
CA SER A 41 10.83 -11.60 -19.27
C SER A 41 10.14 -12.83 -18.66
N ARG A 42 10.87 -13.93 -18.43
CA ARG A 42 10.31 -15.14 -17.81
C ARG A 42 10.13 -14.95 -16.31
N SER A 43 9.11 -15.54 -15.73
CA SER A 43 9.02 -15.65 -14.27
C SER A 43 10.02 -16.68 -13.72
N LEU A 44 10.16 -16.76 -12.40
CA LEU A 44 11.06 -17.75 -11.79
C LEU A 44 10.61 -19.19 -12.08
N SER A 45 9.29 -19.43 -12.20
CA SER A 45 8.72 -20.76 -12.45
C SER A 45 8.94 -21.24 -13.89
N GLU A 46 9.12 -20.31 -14.82
CA GLU A 46 9.37 -20.55 -16.24
C GLU A 46 10.88 -20.73 -16.59
N MET A 47 11.76 -20.51 -15.61
CA MET A 47 13.21 -20.64 -15.80
C MET A 47 13.70 -22.04 -15.44
N ASP A 48 14.33 -22.74 -16.39
CA ASP A 48 15.01 -24.02 -16.11
C ASP A 48 16.12 -23.88 -15.06
N ASN A 49 16.97 -22.87 -15.22
CA ASN A 49 18.06 -22.56 -14.29
C ASN A 49 18.45 -21.08 -14.35
N ILE A 50 18.03 -20.32 -13.34
CA ILE A 50 18.38 -18.90 -13.19
C ILE A 50 19.90 -18.67 -13.18
N LEU A 51 20.69 -19.59 -12.63
CA LEU A 51 22.16 -19.44 -12.48
C LEU A 51 22.90 -19.46 -13.83
N SER A 52 22.23 -19.89 -14.90
CA SER A 52 22.78 -19.90 -16.25
C SER A 52 22.81 -18.50 -16.91
N LEU A 53 22.13 -17.51 -16.32
CA LEU A 53 22.07 -16.16 -16.90
C LEU A 53 23.44 -15.49 -16.94
N LYS A 54 23.77 -14.94 -18.11
CA LYS A 54 25.03 -14.23 -18.35
C LYS A 54 25.09 -12.95 -17.52
N GLY A 55 25.84 -13.00 -16.41
CA GLY A 55 25.94 -11.89 -15.45
C GLY A 55 25.90 -12.37 -14.01
N ILE A 56 25.46 -13.62 -13.79
CA ILE A 56 25.53 -14.31 -12.52
C ILE A 56 26.89 -15.03 -12.44
N GLY A 57 27.74 -14.56 -11.52
CA GLY A 57 28.99 -15.21 -11.17
C GLY A 57 28.85 -16.13 -9.96
N ALA A 58 29.96 -16.78 -9.55
CA ALA A 58 29.96 -17.72 -8.43
C ALA A 58 29.41 -17.12 -7.12
N ALA A 59 29.81 -15.88 -6.77
CA ALA A 59 29.38 -15.24 -5.52
C ALA A 59 27.88 -14.87 -5.51
N THR A 60 27.38 -14.28 -6.61
CA THR A 60 25.96 -13.97 -6.75
C THR A 60 25.13 -15.24 -6.90
N GLY A 61 25.66 -16.27 -7.57
CA GLY A 61 25.02 -17.57 -7.73
C GLY A 61 24.83 -18.29 -6.40
N ALA A 62 25.85 -18.30 -5.53
CA ALA A 62 25.74 -18.86 -4.18
C ALA A 62 24.64 -18.19 -3.34
N VAL A 63 24.48 -16.86 -3.46
CA VAL A 63 23.39 -16.12 -2.80
C VAL A 63 22.02 -16.55 -3.33
N ILE A 64 21.91 -16.73 -4.65
CA ILE A 64 20.66 -17.17 -5.29
C ILE A 64 20.32 -18.60 -4.86
N GLU A 65 21.29 -19.51 -4.84
CA GLU A 65 21.12 -20.89 -4.36
C GLU A 65 20.70 -20.93 -2.90
N ASP A 66 21.31 -20.11 -2.05
CA ASP A 66 20.92 -19.96 -0.64
C ASP A 66 19.45 -19.57 -0.52
N LEU A 67 19.02 -18.53 -1.23
CA LEU A 67 17.63 -18.09 -1.23
C LEU A 67 16.69 -19.19 -1.72
N MET A 68 17.00 -19.84 -2.84
CA MET A 68 16.15 -20.88 -3.42
C MET A 68 16.00 -22.10 -2.51
N ASN A 69 17.06 -22.49 -1.80
CA ASN A 69 17.07 -23.70 -0.97
C ASN A 69 16.64 -23.47 0.48
N LYS A 70 17.00 -22.31 1.06
CA LYS A 70 16.81 -22.01 2.49
C LYS A 70 15.77 -20.91 2.75
N GLY A 71 15.42 -20.13 1.72
CA GLY A 71 14.58 -18.95 1.85
C GLY A 71 15.31 -17.70 2.35
N GLU A 72 16.59 -17.80 2.71
CA GLU A 72 17.43 -16.72 3.23
C GLU A 72 18.85 -16.78 2.70
N SER A 73 19.57 -15.66 2.71
CA SER A 73 20.98 -15.59 2.30
C SER A 73 21.89 -15.50 3.51
N SER A 74 22.72 -16.53 3.74
CA SER A 74 23.69 -16.51 4.84
C SER A 74 24.70 -15.36 4.69
N PHE A 75 25.07 -15.03 3.45
CA PHE A 75 25.96 -13.90 3.16
C PHE A 75 25.33 -12.54 3.50
N LEU A 76 24.03 -12.34 3.22
CA LEU A 76 23.34 -11.13 3.65
C LEU A 76 23.31 -11.02 5.18
N ILE A 77 22.99 -12.11 5.89
CA ILE A 77 22.95 -12.12 7.35
C ILE A 77 24.31 -11.75 7.95
N GLU A 78 25.41 -12.29 7.41
CA GLU A 78 26.78 -11.93 7.82
C GLU A 78 27.07 -10.42 7.61
N LEU A 79 26.69 -9.87 6.46
CA LEU A 79 26.82 -8.42 6.20
C LEU A 79 25.98 -7.58 7.16
N GLN A 80 24.76 -8.02 7.47
CA GLN A 80 23.87 -7.32 8.42
C GLN A 80 24.46 -7.29 9.83
N ASN A 81 25.12 -8.36 10.26
CA ASN A 81 25.76 -8.43 11.57
C ASN A 81 27.06 -7.62 11.66
N SER A 82 27.71 -7.35 10.53
CA SER A 82 29.00 -6.64 10.48
C SER A 82 28.88 -5.14 10.20
N VAL A 83 27.77 -4.68 9.61
CA VAL A 83 27.49 -3.24 9.42
C VAL A 83 26.81 -2.66 10.66
N PRO A 84 27.34 -1.58 11.26
CA PRO A 84 26.68 -0.91 12.38
C PRO A 84 25.26 -0.49 12.02
N SER A 85 24.29 -0.85 12.86
CA SER A 85 22.86 -0.63 12.60
C SER A 85 22.52 0.86 12.43
N GLY A 86 23.23 1.75 13.12
CA GLY A 86 22.99 3.20 13.03
C GLY A 86 23.40 3.85 11.69
N LEU A 87 24.08 3.13 10.79
CA LEU A 87 24.34 3.60 9.42
C LEU A 87 23.09 3.55 8.52
N LEU A 88 22.18 2.60 8.76
CA LEU A 88 20.99 2.42 7.91
C LEU A 88 20.00 3.58 8.04
N PRO A 89 19.67 4.09 9.25
CA PRO A 89 18.86 5.29 9.39
C PRO A 89 19.38 6.49 8.61
N MET A 90 20.70 6.65 8.47
CA MET A 90 21.30 7.77 7.74
C MET A 90 20.95 7.75 6.24
N LEU A 91 20.64 6.58 5.66
CA LEU A 91 20.20 6.50 4.26
C LEU A 91 18.85 7.19 4.03
N LYS A 92 18.04 7.37 5.08
CA LYS A 92 16.77 8.08 5.00
C LYS A 92 16.97 9.61 4.93
N ILE A 93 18.20 10.12 5.13
CA ILE A 93 18.53 11.55 5.03
C ILE A 93 18.76 11.93 3.56
N PRO A 94 17.96 12.85 2.98
CA PRO A 94 18.14 13.29 1.61
C PRO A 94 19.57 13.76 1.29
N GLY A 95 20.18 13.16 0.27
CA GLY A 95 21.53 13.51 -0.19
C GLY A 95 22.67 12.75 0.49
N LEU A 96 22.38 11.84 1.44
CA LEU A 96 23.32 10.86 2.00
C LEU A 96 23.08 9.47 1.41
N GLY A 97 23.83 9.15 0.34
CA GLY A 97 23.89 7.78 -0.20
C GLY A 97 24.94 6.90 0.48
N GLY A 98 24.90 5.58 0.22
CA GLY A 98 25.79 4.59 0.83
C GLY A 98 27.28 4.95 0.80
N LYS A 99 27.78 5.48 -0.32
CA LYS A 99 29.18 5.93 -0.45
C LYS A 99 29.56 7.08 0.49
N LYS A 100 28.64 8.04 0.68
CA LYS A 100 28.86 9.17 1.59
C LYS A 100 28.85 8.67 3.04
N ILE A 101 27.89 7.81 3.39
CA ILE A 101 27.79 7.23 4.73
C ILE A 101 29.04 6.38 5.04
N ALA A 102 29.48 5.53 4.12
CA ALA A 102 30.71 4.75 4.26
C ALA A 102 31.93 5.63 4.51
N LYS A 103 32.01 6.79 3.84
CA LYS A 103 33.08 7.76 4.05
C LYS A 103 33.01 8.43 5.43
N LEU A 104 31.82 8.84 5.87
CA LEU A 104 31.60 9.39 7.21
C LEU A 104 32.00 8.38 8.29
N TYR A 105 31.61 7.12 8.12
CA TYR A 105 31.99 6.04 9.03
C TYR A 105 33.50 5.79 9.02
N LYS A 106 34.13 5.68 7.85
CA LYS A 106 35.56 5.38 7.73
C LYS A 106 36.47 6.52 8.22
N GLU A 107 36.13 7.77 7.92
CA GLU A 107 36.99 8.93 8.20
C GLU A 107 36.69 9.58 9.56
N LEU A 108 35.44 9.53 10.04
CA LEU A 108 35.02 10.20 11.27
C LEU A 108 34.43 9.25 12.32
N GLN A 109 34.36 7.94 12.06
CA GLN A 109 33.73 6.95 12.95
C GLN A 109 32.28 7.27 13.32
N ILE A 110 31.56 7.94 12.40
CA ILE A 110 30.15 8.27 12.57
C ILE A 110 29.32 7.03 12.28
N ASP A 111 28.68 6.48 13.31
CA ASP A 111 27.90 5.24 13.25
C ASP A 111 26.44 5.40 13.70
N SER A 112 26.01 6.61 14.06
CA SER A 112 24.68 6.95 14.56
C SER A 112 24.24 8.35 14.13
N ILE A 113 22.93 8.59 14.13
CA ILE A 113 22.31 9.89 13.81
C ILE A 113 22.83 10.99 14.75
N GLU A 114 22.99 10.64 16.02
CA GLU A 114 23.52 11.50 17.07
C GLU A 114 24.97 11.88 16.80
N ALA A 115 25.83 10.91 16.49
CA ALA A 115 27.23 11.17 16.12
C ALA A 115 27.33 12.02 14.84
N LEU A 116 26.44 11.81 13.87
CA LEU A 116 26.39 12.62 12.64
C LEU A 116 26.00 14.07 12.97
N LYS A 117 24.99 14.27 13.82
CA LYS A 117 24.55 15.60 14.26
C LYS A 117 25.69 16.34 14.96
N GLU A 118 26.35 15.72 15.93
CA GLU A 118 27.49 16.31 16.65
C GLU A 118 28.64 16.66 15.68
N ALA A 119 28.92 15.79 14.71
CA ALA A 119 29.97 16.02 13.72
C ALA A 119 29.63 17.19 12.77
N CYS A 120 28.37 17.37 12.42
CA CYS A 120 27.91 18.52 11.64
C CYS A 120 27.91 19.82 12.46
N GLU A 121 27.42 19.81 13.70
CA GLU A 121 27.43 20.98 14.60
C GLU A 121 28.85 21.45 14.92
N SER A 122 29.80 20.50 15.02
CA SER A 122 31.22 20.79 15.22
C SER A 122 31.99 21.08 13.92
N HIS A 123 31.29 21.20 12.78
CA HIS A 123 31.86 21.50 11.47
C HIS A 123 32.98 20.54 11.02
N LYS A 124 32.93 19.28 11.48
CA LYS A 124 33.88 18.22 11.10
C LYS A 124 33.52 17.63 9.75
N VAL A 125 32.22 17.52 9.44
CA VAL A 125 31.72 16.93 8.18
C VAL A 125 32.13 17.78 6.98
N GLN A 126 32.04 19.11 7.07
CA GLN A 126 32.40 19.99 5.97
C GLN A 126 33.87 19.97 5.54
N LYS A 127 34.75 19.39 6.36
CA LYS A 127 36.18 19.22 6.05
C LYS A 127 36.43 18.00 5.16
N LEU A 128 35.47 17.08 5.04
CA LEU A 128 35.62 15.90 4.19
C LEU A 128 35.41 16.24 2.70
N PRO A 129 36.24 15.70 1.79
CA PRO A 129 36.02 15.88 0.36
C PRO A 129 34.63 15.35 -0.06
N GLY A 130 33.82 16.19 -0.71
CA GLY A 130 32.44 15.85 -1.11
C GLY A 130 31.34 16.27 -0.11
N PHE A 131 31.70 16.92 1.00
CA PHE A 131 30.78 17.33 2.07
C PHE A 131 30.79 18.84 2.37
N ALA A 132 31.08 19.70 1.40
CA ALA A 132 31.17 21.17 1.59
C ALA A 132 30.01 21.78 2.43
N ALA A 133 30.24 22.95 3.04
CA ALA A 133 29.34 23.63 4.00
C ALA A 133 27.84 23.57 3.66
N LYS A 134 27.46 23.79 2.39
CA LYS A 134 26.05 23.73 1.94
C LYS A 134 25.42 22.34 2.15
N THR A 135 26.21 21.28 2.04
CA THR A 135 25.78 19.90 2.29
C THR A 135 25.59 19.65 3.77
N GLU A 136 26.50 20.14 4.63
CA GLU A 136 26.39 20.03 6.08
C GLU A 136 25.14 20.75 6.61
N VAL A 137 24.88 21.98 6.14
CA VAL A 137 23.66 22.73 6.49
C VAL A 137 22.40 21.98 6.10
N LYS A 138 22.39 21.36 4.91
CA LYS A 138 21.26 20.52 4.49
C LYS A 138 21.10 19.30 5.39
N ILE A 139 22.19 18.59 5.69
CA ILE A 139 22.15 17.41 6.58
C ILE A 139 21.58 17.81 7.96
N LEU A 140 22.04 18.92 8.55
CA LEU A 140 21.52 19.41 9.83
C LEU A 140 20.02 19.71 9.79
N ALA A 141 19.56 20.43 8.76
CA ALA A 141 18.14 20.73 8.60
C ALA A 141 17.28 19.46 8.50
N GLU A 142 17.77 18.42 7.81
CA GLU A 142 17.07 17.14 7.71
C GLU A 142 17.12 16.34 9.02
N LEU A 143 18.23 16.40 9.77
CA LEU A 143 18.37 15.74 11.07
C LEU A 143 17.43 16.32 12.13
N GLU A 144 17.14 17.62 12.09
CA GLU A 144 16.16 18.25 12.97
C GLU A 144 14.74 17.70 12.73
N ASN A 145 14.40 17.39 11.47
CA ASN A 145 13.12 16.77 11.12
C ASN A 145 13.09 15.27 11.47
N PHE A 146 14.25 14.60 11.48
CA PHE A 146 14.37 13.15 11.71
C PHE A 146 14.10 12.73 13.15
N GLN A 147 14.29 13.62 14.13
CA GLN A 147 14.12 13.33 15.56
C GLN A 147 12.65 13.41 16.03
N VAL A 148 11.72 13.81 15.17
CA VAL A 148 10.30 13.88 15.52
C VAL A 148 9.65 12.54 15.16
N LYS A 149 9.34 11.73 16.19
CA LYS A 149 8.48 10.54 16.01
C LYS A 149 7.19 10.99 15.32
N PRO A 150 6.80 10.40 14.19
CA PRO A 150 5.55 10.76 13.53
C PRO A 150 4.39 10.62 14.51
N GLU A 151 3.48 11.60 14.57
CA GLU A 151 2.31 11.52 15.44
C GLU A 151 1.39 10.35 15.04
N ARG A 152 1.49 9.89 13.79
CA ARG A 152 0.71 8.79 13.22
C ARG A 152 1.56 7.94 12.29
N SER A 153 1.24 6.66 12.22
CA SER A 153 1.82 5.71 11.28
C SER A 153 0.87 5.49 10.11
N ALA A 154 1.42 5.48 8.90
CA ALA A 154 0.65 5.19 7.70
C ALA A 154 0.07 3.77 7.70
N VAL A 155 -1.08 3.58 7.05
CA VAL A 155 -1.79 2.30 6.99
C VAL A 155 -0.91 1.18 6.42
N TRP A 156 -0.07 1.46 5.44
CA TRP A 156 0.84 0.47 4.85
C TRP A 156 1.96 0.00 5.79
N LEU A 157 2.32 0.79 6.80
CA LEU A 157 3.22 0.36 7.87
C LEU A 157 2.48 -0.50 8.91
N LEU A 158 1.19 -0.22 9.12
CA LEU A 158 0.36 -0.92 10.10
C LEU A 158 -0.16 -2.26 9.57
N GLU A 159 -0.41 -2.39 8.26
CA GLU A 159 -0.98 -3.60 7.65
C GLU A 159 -0.20 -4.88 8.00
N PRO A 160 1.14 -4.97 7.79
CA PRO A 160 1.88 -6.17 8.13
C PRO A 160 1.93 -6.43 9.65
N ILE A 161 1.91 -5.37 10.45
CA ILE A 161 1.88 -5.48 11.92
C ILE A 161 0.54 -6.09 12.36
N VAL A 162 -0.58 -5.62 11.82
CA VAL A 162 -1.91 -6.17 12.09
C VAL A 162 -2.00 -7.64 11.64
N GLU A 163 -1.44 -7.99 10.48
CA GLU A 163 -1.37 -9.38 10.00
C GLU A 163 -0.59 -10.29 10.98
N ILE A 164 0.58 -9.84 11.45
CA ILE A 164 1.38 -10.59 12.43
C ILE A 164 0.62 -10.74 13.75
N ILE A 165 -0.01 -9.67 14.26
CA ILE A 165 -0.79 -9.74 15.50
C ILE A 165 -1.95 -10.72 15.31
N ASN A 166 -2.70 -10.63 14.22
CA ASN A 166 -3.80 -11.56 13.92
C ASN A 166 -3.33 -13.02 13.89
N GLU A 167 -2.20 -13.30 13.24
CA GLU A 167 -1.60 -14.64 13.21
C GLU A 167 -1.27 -15.13 14.62
N LYS A 168 -0.55 -14.32 15.42
CA LYS A 168 -0.20 -14.70 16.80
C LYS A 168 -1.41 -14.88 17.71
N LEU A 169 -2.39 -13.96 17.66
CA LEU A 169 -3.62 -14.08 18.45
C LEU A 169 -4.43 -15.33 18.07
N SER A 170 -4.43 -15.73 16.78
CA SER A 170 -5.13 -16.93 16.33
C SER A 170 -4.60 -18.24 16.93
N HIS A 171 -3.38 -18.23 17.46
CA HIS A 171 -2.76 -19.38 18.11
C HIS A 171 -2.99 -19.43 19.63
N ILE A 172 -3.58 -18.39 20.23
CA ILE A 172 -3.90 -18.36 21.66
C ILE A 172 -5.27 -18.98 21.88
N THR A 173 -5.29 -20.23 22.36
CA THR A 173 -6.51 -21.05 22.49
C THR A 173 -7.54 -20.54 23.50
N THR A 174 -7.12 -19.67 24.43
CA THR A 174 -7.99 -19.03 25.42
C THR A 174 -8.70 -17.78 24.89
N ILE A 175 -8.43 -17.39 23.65
CA ILE A 175 -9.17 -16.34 22.94
C ILE A 175 -10.34 -16.99 22.19
N GLU A 176 -11.56 -16.54 22.48
CA GLU A 176 -12.78 -17.00 21.79
C GLU A 176 -13.00 -16.26 20.48
N LYS A 177 -12.72 -14.95 20.47
CA LYS A 177 -12.89 -14.07 19.31
C LYS A 177 -12.01 -12.84 19.45
N PHE A 178 -11.50 -12.32 18.34
CA PHE A 178 -10.81 -11.03 18.33
C PHE A 178 -11.06 -10.26 17.04
N SER A 179 -10.86 -8.94 17.09
CA SER A 179 -10.89 -8.07 15.91
C SER A 179 -10.05 -6.83 16.17
N VAL A 180 -9.33 -6.39 15.14
CA VAL A 180 -8.80 -5.02 15.08
C VAL A 180 -9.98 -4.03 15.03
N ALA A 181 -9.82 -2.89 15.69
CA ALA A 181 -10.80 -1.82 15.85
C ALA A 181 -10.17 -0.46 15.46
N GLY A 182 -10.61 0.61 16.11
CA GLY A 182 -9.98 1.92 15.97
C GLY A 182 -10.09 2.53 14.58
N SER A 183 -9.23 3.51 14.32
CA SER A 183 -9.14 4.17 13.01
C SER A 183 -8.67 3.27 11.89
N TYR A 184 -7.89 2.23 12.21
CA TYR A 184 -7.49 1.21 11.24
C TYR A 184 -8.71 0.48 10.67
N ARG A 185 -9.62 0.00 11.53
CA ARG A 185 -10.87 -0.65 11.07
C ARG A 185 -11.76 0.29 10.25
N ARG A 186 -11.70 1.60 10.49
CA ARG A 186 -12.38 2.64 9.70
C ARG A 186 -11.61 3.11 8.47
N VAL A 187 -10.52 2.44 8.12
CA VAL A 187 -9.73 2.67 6.90
C VAL A 187 -9.18 4.10 6.84
N LYS A 188 -8.67 4.61 7.97
CA LYS A 188 -7.90 5.85 7.94
C LYS A 188 -6.53 5.59 7.31
N GLU A 189 -6.08 6.54 6.50
CA GLU A 189 -4.77 6.52 5.83
C GLU A 189 -3.60 6.46 6.81
N ALA A 190 -3.78 7.00 8.01
CA ALA A 190 -2.82 6.91 9.10
C ALA A 190 -3.55 6.81 10.44
N SER A 191 -2.97 6.03 11.36
CA SER A 191 -3.47 5.85 12.73
C SER A 191 -2.38 6.14 13.75
N LYS A 192 -2.77 6.60 14.94
CA LYS A 192 -1.83 6.87 16.03
C LYS A 192 -1.33 5.56 16.66
N ASP A 193 -2.27 4.65 16.87
CA ASP A 193 -2.14 3.35 17.52
C ASP A 193 -3.00 2.32 16.77
N ILE A 194 -2.88 1.05 17.17
CA ILE A 194 -3.76 -0.04 16.75
C ILE A 194 -4.59 -0.50 17.95
N ASP A 195 -5.91 -0.55 17.79
CA ASP A 195 -6.82 -1.09 18.80
C ASP A 195 -7.24 -2.52 18.45
N PHE A 196 -7.26 -3.41 19.45
CA PHE A 196 -7.77 -4.78 19.35
C PHE A 196 -8.80 -5.04 20.45
N ILE A 197 -9.90 -5.71 20.07
CA ILE A 197 -10.88 -6.24 21.01
C ILE A 197 -10.74 -7.75 21.04
N ILE A 198 -10.65 -8.32 22.23
CA ILE A 198 -10.45 -9.75 22.48
C ILE A 198 -11.54 -10.22 23.46
N ALA A 199 -12.30 -11.23 23.04
CA ALA A 199 -13.22 -11.97 23.88
C ALA A 199 -12.51 -13.14 24.56
N THR A 200 -12.55 -13.20 25.89
CA THR A 200 -11.97 -14.29 26.68
C THR A 200 -12.54 -14.33 28.10
N GLU A 201 -12.71 -15.53 28.65
CA GLU A 201 -12.95 -15.76 30.09
C GLU A 201 -11.65 -15.87 30.91
N TYR A 202 -10.48 -15.83 30.25
CA TYR A 202 -9.16 -16.02 30.86
C TYR A 202 -8.22 -14.81 30.64
N PRO A 203 -8.60 -13.61 31.11
CA PRO A 203 -7.88 -12.37 30.78
C PRO A 203 -6.42 -12.35 31.22
N ILE A 204 -6.10 -12.96 32.37
CA ILE A 204 -4.74 -13.04 32.90
C ILE A 204 -3.84 -13.87 31.98
N GLU A 205 -4.31 -15.04 31.55
CA GLU A 205 -3.56 -15.96 30.69
C GLU A 205 -3.37 -15.35 29.30
N VAL A 206 -4.43 -14.76 28.72
CA VAL A 206 -4.35 -14.06 27.43
C VAL A 206 -3.35 -12.92 27.48
N ARG A 207 -3.37 -12.10 28.54
CA ARG A 207 -2.36 -11.03 28.74
C ARG A 207 -0.94 -11.60 28.76
N GLU A 208 -0.70 -12.66 29.51
CA GLU A 208 0.63 -13.26 29.64
C GLU A 208 1.12 -13.83 28.30
N GLU A 209 0.26 -14.52 27.55
CA GLU A 209 0.61 -15.02 26.23
C GLU A 209 0.86 -13.88 25.22
N ILE A 210 0.04 -12.82 25.21
CA ILE A 210 0.29 -11.63 24.37
C ILE A 210 1.68 -11.05 24.62
N LEU A 211 2.05 -10.84 25.89
CA LEU A 211 3.36 -10.27 26.26
C LEU A 211 4.54 -11.18 25.90
N LYS A 212 4.28 -12.48 25.71
CA LYS A 212 5.28 -13.49 25.40
C LYS A 212 5.47 -13.73 23.90
N VAL A 213 4.38 -13.73 23.12
CA VAL A 213 4.42 -14.06 21.68
C VAL A 213 4.67 -12.86 20.78
N LEU A 214 4.37 -11.65 21.25
CA LEU A 214 4.60 -10.42 20.49
C LEU A 214 6.00 -9.84 20.80
N PRO A 215 6.63 -9.15 19.84
CA PRO A 215 7.90 -8.45 20.08
C PRO A 215 7.65 -7.19 20.90
N VAL A 216 7.59 -7.30 22.23
CA VAL A 216 7.29 -6.16 23.11
C VAL A 216 8.57 -5.35 23.39
N LEU A 217 8.59 -4.09 22.97
CA LEU A 217 9.63 -3.13 23.37
C LEU A 217 9.36 -2.58 24.77
N LYS A 218 8.11 -2.19 25.03
CA LYS A 218 7.70 -1.55 26.28
C LYS A 218 6.27 -1.93 26.65
N VAL A 219 6.05 -2.24 27.92
CA VAL A 219 4.71 -2.35 28.50
C VAL A 219 4.27 -1.00 29.05
N ILE A 220 3.20 -0.43 28.51
CA ILE A 220 2.62 0.84 28.96
C ILE A 220 1.61 0.58 30.08
N ALA A 221 0.75 -0.43 29.91
CA ALA A 221 -0.22 -0.87 30.90
C ALA A 221 -0.51 -2.37 30.72
N ALA A 222 -0.73 -3.09 31.81
CA ALA A 222 -1.05 -4.52 31.79
C ALA A 222 -1.98 -4.84 32.97
N GLY A 223 -3.28 -4.69 32.74
CA GLY A 223 -4.35 -5.00 33.70
C GLY A 223 -5.21 -6.16 33.20
N ASP A 224 -6.33 -6.39 33.89
CA ASP A 224 -7.24 -7.51 33.57
C ASP A 224 -8.23 -7.17 32.46
N THR A 225 -8.43 -5.90 32.14
CA THR A 225 -9.35 -5.42 31.08
C THR A 225 -8.63 -4.70 29.94
N LYS A 226 -7.35 -4.37 30.12
CA LYS A 226 -6.54 -3.64 29.14
C LYS A 226 -5.08 -4.07 29.19
N VAL A 227 -4.51 -4.30 28.01
CA VAL A 227 -3.06 -4.40 27.80
C VAL A 227 -2.66 -3.34 26.78
N SER A 228 -1.64 -2.55 27.08
CA SER A 228 -1.08 -1.52 26.20
C SER A 228 0.42 -1.73 26.09
N ILE A 229 0.90 -1.91 24.87
CA ILE A 229 2.31 -2.18 24.59
C ILE A 229 2.82 -1.32 23.44
N THR A 230 4.12 -1.07 23.42
CA THR A 230 4.85 -0.61 22.23
C THR A 230 5.58 -1.80 21.65
N LEU A 231 5.45 -2.04 20.35
CA LEU A 231 6.12 -3.13 19.65
C LEU A 231 7.54 -2.76 19.23
N ASP A 232 8.46 -3.72 19.36
CA ASP A 232 9.84 -3.67 18.88
C ASP A 232 9.89 -4.09 17.40
N VAL A 233 9.51 -3.15 16.53
CA VAL A 233 9.54 -3.30 15.08
C VAL A 233 10.20 -2.06 14.47
N GLU A 234 10.54 -2.08 13.18
CA GLU A 234 11.34 -1.01 12.53
C GLU A 234 10.79 0.40 12.81
N ASN A 235 9.46 0.54 12.87
CA ASN A 235 8.79 1.75 13.31
C ASN A 235 7.96 1.42 14.55
N GLU A 236 8.33 1.92 15.71
CA GLU A 236 7.61 1.69 16.96
C GLU A 236 6.11 2.02 16.83
N VAL A 237 5.26 1.05 17.11
CA VAL A 237 3.80 1.20 17.09
C VAL A 237 3.24 0.83 18.46
N ASP A 238 2.36 1.68 18.96
CA ASP A 238 1.58 1.39 20.17
C ASP A 238 0.34 0.57 19.81
N VAL A 239 0.05 -0.45 20.60
CA VAL A 239 -1.08 -1.36 20.44
C VAL A 239 -1.84 -1.49 21.75
N ASP A 240 -3.15 -1.28 21.67
CA ASP A 240 -4.10 -1.39 22.78
C ASP A 240 -4.99 -2.62 22.60
N PHE A 241 -4.94 -3.55 23.54
CA PHE A 241 -5.82 -4.71 23.63
C PHE A 241 -6.86 -4.50 24.72
N ARG A 242 -8.14 -4.62 24.38
CA ARG A 242 -9.26 -4.63 25.33
C ARG A 242 -9.76 -6.06 25.50
N LEU A 243 -9.75 -6.53 26.74
CA LEU A 243 -10.21 -7.86 27.11
C LEU A 243 -11.63 -7.74 27.65
N VAL A 244 -12.56 -8.48 27.05
CA VAL A 244 -14.00 -8.47 27.38
C VAL A 244 -14.56 -9.88 27.36
N ASN A 245 -15.75 -10.09 27.90
CA ASN A 245 -16.47 -11.34 27.75
C ASN A 245 -17.10 -11.44 26.34
N ILE A 246 -17.40 -12.65 25.89
CA ILE A 246 -17.92 -12.88 24.53
C ILE A 246 -19.27 -12.18 24.25
N ASP A 247 -20.12 -12.03 25.27
CA ASP A 247 -21.40 -11.32 25.20
C ASP A 247 -21.24 -9.80 25.11
N GLN A 248 -20.11 -9.26 25.58
CA GLN A 248 -19.77 -7.84 25.50
C GLN A 248 -19.07 -7.47 24.18
N PHE A 249 -18.54 -8.46 23.45
CA PHE A 249 -17.67 -8.26 22.29
C PHE A 249 -18.25 -7.33 21.23
N ALA A 250 -19.53 -7.48 20.87
CA ALA A 250 -20.16 -6.64 19.84
C ALA A 250 -20.23 -5.16 20.24
N SER A 251 -20.61 -4.89 21.50
CA SER A 251 -20.70 -3.53 22.04
C SER A 251 -19.31 -2.89 22.17
N ALA A 252 -18.33 -3.67 22.64
CA ALA A 252 -16.95 -3.22 22.75
C ALA A 252 -16.35 -2.91 21.36
N LEU A 253 -16.55 -3.81 20.40
CA LEU A 253 -16.11 -3.60 19.02
C LEU A 253 -16.76 -2.35 18.43
N ASN A 254 -18.05 -2.14 18.61
CA ASN A 254 -18.73 -0.93 18.15
C ASN A 254 -18.09 0.33 18.77
N HIS A 255 -17.96 0.36 20.11
CA HIS A 255 -17.42 1.47 20.87
C HIS A 255 -16.00 1.84 20.44
N PHE A 256 -15.08 0.86 20.42
CA PHE A 256 -13.67 1.10 20.11
C PHE A 256 -13.39 1.19 18.61
N THR A 257 -14.30 0.74 17.74
CA THR A 257 -14.28 1.11 16.33
C THR A 257 -14.57 2.59 16.17
N GLY A 258 -15.50 3.16 16.94
CA GLY A 258 -15.87 4.56 16.84
C GLY A 258 -16.44 4.92 15.45
N SER A 259 -16.24 6.15 14.96
CA SER A 259 -15.49 7.26 15.58
C SER A 259 -16.10 7.76 16.90
N LYS A 260 -15.41 8.70 17.56
CA LYS A 260 -15.94 9.44 18.71
C LYS A 260 -17.31 10.06 18.38
N ASP A 261 -17.44 10.68 17.22
CA ASP A 261 -18.65 11.42 16.83
C ASP A 261 -19.79 10.47 16.46
N HIS A 262 -19.47 9.34 15.81
CA HIS A 262 -20.41 8.23 15.63
C HIS A 262 -20.97 7.74 16.97
N ASN A 263 -20.08 7.51 17.95
CA ASN A 263 -20.49 7.07 19.29
C ASN A 263 -21.35 8.11 20.02
N ILE A 264 -21.06 9.40 19.84
CA ILE A 264 -21.90 10.48 20.40
C ILE A 264 -23.31 10.41 19.80
N LYS A 265 -23.45 10.23 18.49
CA LYS A 265 -24.77 10.07 17.84
C LYS A 265 -25.50 8.83 18.32
N MET A 266 -24.84 7.69 18.40
CA MET A 266 -25.43 6.46 18.95
C MET A 266 -25.93 6.66 20.39
N ARG A 267 -25.14 7.31 21.26
CA ARG A 267 -25.55 7.58 22.65
C ARG A 267 -26.73 8.54 22.73
N GLN A 268 -26.83 9.51 21.82
CA GLN A 268 -27.98 10.41 21.75
C GLN A 268 -29.26 9.63 21.39
N ILE A 269 -29.19 8.76 20.37
CA ILE A 269 -30.30 7.89 19.96
C ILE A 269 -30.73 6.97 21.12
N ALA A 270 -29.77 6.36 21.80
CA ALA A 270 -30.06 5.52 22.96
C ALA A 270 -30.77 6.30 24.07
N LYS A 271 -30.28 7.50 24.39
CA LYS A 271 -30.88 8.36 25.42
C LYS A 271 -32.31 8.76 25.07
N ASP A 272 -32.59 9.06 23.81
CA ASP A 272 -33.94 9.41 23.34
C ASP A 272 -34.91 8.22 23.44
N GLN A 273 -34.38 6.98 23.56
CA GLN A 273 -35.13 5.75 23.81
C GLN A 273 -35.06 5.27 25.28
N GLY A 274 -34.60 6.09 26.22
CA GLY A 274 -34.49 5.71 27.63
C GLY A 274 -33.36 4.73 27.96
N LYS A 275 -32.40 4.54 27.04
CA LYS A 275 -31.30 3.57 27.12
C LYS A 275 -29.95 4.27 27.27
N LYS A 276 -28.92 3.56 27.74
CA LYS A 276 -27.55 4.08 27.84
C LYS A 276 -26.51 3.08 27.31
N ILE A 277 -25.76 3.49 26.29
CA ILE A 277 -24.70 2.68 25.67
C ILE A 277 -23.38 2.82 26.46
N SER A 278 -22.74 1.69 26.75
CA SER A 278 -21.36 1.56 27.24
C SER A 278 -20.55 0.62 26.34
N GLU A 279 -19.25 0.47 26.60
CA GLU A 279 -18.42 -0.56 25.96
C GLU A 279 -18.84 -2.00 26.31
N TYR A 280 -19.57 -2.22 27.41
CA TYR A 280 -19.98 -3.54 27.86
C TYR A 280 -21.39 -3.94 27.40
N GLY A 281 -22.20 -3.00 26.91
CA GLY A 281 -23.59 -3.27 26.55
C GLY A 281 -24.48 -2.05 26.65
N VAL A 282 -25.79 -2.28 26.61
CA VAL A 282 -26.82 -1.23 26.67
C VAL A 282 -27.63 -1.38 27.95
N GLU A 283 -27.50 -0.40 28.84
CA GLU A 283 -28.27 -0.31 30.09
C GLU A 283 -29.70 0.17 29.78
N LEU A 284 -30.70 -0.58 30.25
CA LEU A 284 -32.13 -0.28 30.12
C LEU A 284 -32.66 0.50 31.34
N GLU A 285 -33.89 1.01 31.27
CA GLU A 285 -34.50 1.80 32.36
C GLU A 285 -34.61 1.04 33.69
N ASP A 286 -34.74 -0.29 33.64
CA ASP A 286 -34.80 -1.16 34.82
C ASP A 286 -33.42 -1.52 35.40
N GLY A 287 -32.34 -0.99 34.81
CA GLY A 287 -30.95 -1.22 35.20
C GLY A 287 -30.33 -2.52 34.65
N THR A 288 -31.08 -3.31 33.87
CA THR A 288 -30.51 -4.48 33.20
C THR A 288 -29.61 -4.07 32.04
N VAL A 289 -28.55 -4.86 31.79
CA VAL A 289 -27.62 -4.63 30.67
C VAL A 289 -27.92 -5.64 29.56
N GLN A 290 -28.34 -5.13 28.41
CA GLN A 290 -28.54 -5.92 27.20
C GLN A 290 -27.20 -6.11 26.47
N HIS A 291 -26.95 -7.37 26.10
CA HIS A 291 -25.79 -7.81 25.33
C HIS A 291 -26.20 -8.29 23.93
N PHE A 292 -25.24 -8.36 23.00
CA PHE A 292 -25.49 -8.65 21.58
C PHE A 292 -24.42 -9.59 21.05
N LYS A 293 -24.81 -10.52 20.18
CA LYS A 293 -23.86 -11.45 19.54
C LYS A 293 -23.10 -10.80 18.40
N THR A 294 -23.74 -9.83 17.74
CA THR A 294 -23.19 -9.15 16.56
C THR A 294 -23.44 -7.64 16.60
N GLU A 295 -22.67 -6.88 15.83
CA GLU A 295 -22.91 -5.43 15.71
C GLU A 295 -24.24 -5.18 14.97
N GLU A 296 -24.66 -6.05 14.05
CA GLU A 296 -25.94 -5.99 13.37
C GLU A 296 -27.10 -6.06 14.38
N GLU A 297 -27.05 -6.99 15.35
CA GLU A 297 -28.04 -7.07 16.43
C GLU A 297 -28.02 -5.80 17.30
N PHE A 298 -26.83 -5.26 17.59
CA PHE A 298 -26.67 -4.02 18.34
C PHE A 298 -27.33 -2.82 17.63
N TYR A 299 -27.12 -2.63 16.33
CA TYR A 299 -27.77 -1.56 15.57
C TYR A 299 -29.28 -1.78 15.44
N ALA A 300 -29.71 -3.02 15.18
CA ALA A 300 -31.12 -3.36 15.05
C ALA A 300 -31.91 -3.06 16.34
N PHE A 301 -31.29 -3.17 17.50
CA PHE A 301 -31.88 -2.80 18.79
C PHE A 301 -32.24 -1.30 18.93
N PHE A 302 -31.67 -0.46 18.08
CA PHE A 302 -31.96 0.97 17.97
C PHE A 302 -32.76 1.32 16.72
N ASP A 303 -33.35 0.32 16.05
CA ASP A 303 -34.07 0.46 14.77
C ASP A 303 -33.18 1.02 13.64
N LEU A 304 -31.88 0.73 13.70
CA LEU A 304 -30.90 1.15 12.71
C LEU A 304 -30.43 -0.05 11.88
N PRO A 305 -30.16 0.14 10.57
CA PRO A 305 -29.38 -0.84 9.83
C PRO A 305 -27.95 -0.91 10.38
N PHE A 306 -27.25 -2.00 10.11
CA PHE A 306 -25.82 -2.06 10.37
C PHE A 306 -25.08 -0.97 9.60
N ILE A 307 -24.36 -0.13 10.33
CA ILE A 307 -23.53 0.94 9.75
C ILE A 307 -22.10 0.40 9.63
N PRO A 308 -21.58 0.18 8.40
CA PRO A 308 -20.22 -0.32 8.21
C PRO A 308 -19.17 0.60 8.85
N PRO A 309 -18.07 0.07 9.41
CA PRO A 309 -17.00 0.87 10.01
C PRO A 309 -16.43 1.95 9.09
N THR A 310 -16.41 1.68 7.79
CA THR A 310 -15.84 2.54 6.74
C THR A 310 -16.51 3.92 6.67
N VAL A 311 -17.80 4.01 7.04
CA VAL A 311 -18.57 5.27 6.99
C VAL A 311 -18.76 5.94 8.35
N ARG A 312 -18.27 5.35 9.46
CA ARG A 312 -18.41 5.89 10.82
C ARG A 312 -17.43 7.04 11.07
N GLU A 313 -17.71 8.23 10.55
CA GLU A 313 -16.77 9.36 10.61
C GLU A 313 -17.19 10.47 11.57
N ASP A 314 -18.29 11.16 11.31
CA ASP A 314 -18.65 12.41 11.99
C ASP A 314 -20.14 12.47 12.42
N GLY A 315 -20.90 11.40 12.20
CA GLY A 315 -22.33 11.34 12.46
C GLY A 315 -23.19 11.71 11.25
N SER A 316 -22.61 12.13 10.12
CA SER A 316 -23.35 12.37 8.87
C SER A 316 -23.93 11.10 8.25
N GLU A 317 -23.38 9.93 8.59
CA GLU A 317 -23.87 8.63 8.13
C GLU A 317 -25.32 8.33 8.52
N PHE A 318 -25.78 8.89 9.65
CA PHE A 318 -27.16 8.74 10.13
C PHE A 318 -28.19 9.46 9.27
N THR A 319 -27.78 10.38 8.38
CA THR A 319 -28.69 11.05 7.43
C THR A 319 -28.77 10.35 6.09
N LYS A 320 -28.00 9.28 5.89
CA LYS A 320 -27.84 8.56 4.61
C LYS A 320 -28.05 7.04 4.76
N LEU A 321 -28.85 6.62 5.74
CA LEU A 321 -29.05 5.20 6.07
C LEU A 321 -29.61 4.39 4.89
N ASP A 322 -30.42 5.02 4.04
CA ASP A 322 -30.99 4.44 2.82
C ASP A 322 -29.92 4.09 1.77
N GLN A 323 -28.76 4.75 1.80
CA GLN A 323 -27.68 4.54 0.85
C GLN A 323 -26.74 3.40 1.25
N LEU A 324 -26.78 2.94 2.51
CA LEU A 324 -25.86 1.92 3.04
C LEU A 324 -25.93 0.61 2.24
N SER A 325 -27.13 0.21 1.83
CA SER A 325 -27.36 -1.00 1.04
C SER A 325 -26.77 -0.96 -0.36
N ARG A 326 -26.47 0.24 -0.88
CA ARG A 326 -25.91 0.47 -2.22
C ARG A 326 -24.38 0.55 -2.23
N LEU A 327 -23.75 0.63 -1.07
CA LEU A 327 -22.29 0.71 -0.99
C LEU A 327 -21.65 -0.48 -1.69
N VAL A 328 -20.62 -0.21 -2.49
CA VAL A 328 -19.88 -1.26 -3.21
C VAL A 328 -19.29 -2.27 -2.23
N LYS A 329 -19.34 -3.55 -2.59
CA LYS A 329 -18.76 -4.66 -1.82
C LYS A 329 -17.70 -5.37 -2.66
N LEU A 330 -16.87 -6.16 -1.97
CA LEU A 330 -15.81 -6.91 -2.63
C LEU A 330 -16.37 -7.94 -3.63
N GLU A 331 -17.51 -8.55 -3.30
CA GLU A 331 -18.24 -9.50 -4.15
C GLU A 331 -18.81 -8.88 -5.44
N ASP A 332 -18.92 -7.55 -5.52
CA ASP A 332 -19.37 -6.85 -6.72
C ASP A 332 -18.26 -6.68 -7.76
N ILE A 333 -17.00 -6.86 -7.37
CA ILE A 333 -15.82 -6.64 -8.22
C ILE A 333 -15.63 -7.80 -9.20
N LYS A 334 -15.48 -7.46 -10.47
CA LYS A 334 -15.37 -8.40 -11.60
C LYS A 334 -14.05 -8.28 -12.37
N ALA A 335 -13.23 -7.28 -12.06
CA ALA A 335 -11.98 -7.01 -12.75
C ALA A 335 -11.01 -6.15 -11.93
N ASP A 336 -9.73 -6.25 -12.29
CA ASP A 336 -8.67 -5.31 -11.92
C ASP A 336 -8.02 -4.82 -13.21
N LEU A 337 -7.85 -3.50 -13.35
CA LEU A 337 -7.50 -2.84 -14.61
C LEU A 337 -6.12 -2.18 -14.58
N HIS A 338 -5.34 -2.41 -13.52
CA HIS A 338 -3.97 -1.91 -13.40
C HIS A 338 -3.09 -2.93 -12.67
N MET A 339 -2.24 -3.62 -13.43
CA MET A 339 -1.28 -4.57 -12.90
C MET A 339 -0.08 -4.74 -13.84
N HIS A 340 1.02 -5.21 -13.26
CA HIS A 340 2.33 -5.32 -13.90
C HIS A 340 2.82 -6.76 -13.86
N THR A 341 3.59 -7.14 -14.88
CA THR A 341 4.09 -8.49 -15.08
C THR A 341 5.61 -8.48 -15.20
N THR A 342 6.21 -9.64 -15.44
CA THR A 342 7.65 -9.73 -15.73
C THR A 342 8.09 -9.01 -17.00
N TRP A 343 7.16 -8.42 -17.77
CA TRP A 343 7.48 -7.58 -18.91
C TRP A 343 8.00 -6.20 -18.49
N SER A 344 7.45 -5.56 -17.45
CA SER A 344 8.10 -4.42 -16.79
C SER A 344 8.79 -4.86 -15.50
N ASP A 345 8.20 -4.52 -14.37
CA ASP A 345 8.74 -4.63 -13.02
C ASP A 345 7.83 -5.46 -12.09
N GLY A 346 6.88 -6.20 -12.65
CA GLY A 346 6.13 -7.24 -11.96
C GLY A 346 6.94 -8.52 -11.71
N ALA A 347 6.50 -9.31 -10.74
CA ALA A 347 7.19 -10.51 -10.28
C ALA A 347 6.80 -11.80 -11.03
N TYR A 348 5.63 -11.79 -11.68
CA TYR A 348 4.98 -12.97 -12.27
C TYR A 348 4.68 -12.78 -13.74
N SER A 349 4.62 -13.87 -14.49
CA SER A 349 4.25 -13.83 -15.90
C SER A 349 2.79 -13.45 -16.08
N ILE A 350 2.41 -13.14 -17.33
CA ILE A 350 1.02 -12.83 -17.68
C ILE A 350 0.11 -13.98 -17.27
N GLU A 351 0.45 -15.23 -17.61
CA GLU A 351 -0.37 -16.40 -17.26
C GLU A 351 -0.52 -16.59 -15.75
N GLU A 352 0.56 -16.42 -14.97
CA GLU A 352 0.50 -16.50 -13.51
C GLU A 352 -0.42 -15.41 -12.91
N MET A 353 -0.38 -14.18 -13.44
CA MET A 353 -1.28 -13.10 -13.03
C MET A 353 -2.74 -13.37 -13.42
N VAL A 354 -2.97 -13.94 -14.62
CA VAL A 354 -4.31 -14.34 -15.09
C VAL A 354 -4.90 -15.40 -14.16
N GLU A 355 -4.14 -16.45 -13.83
CA GLU A 355 -4.61 -17.51 -12.90
C GLU A 355 -4.94 -16.97 -11.51
N ALA A 356 -4.14 -16.01 -11.02
CA ALA A 356 -4.42 -15.35 -9.75
C ALA A 356 -5.73 -14.54 -9.81
N CYS A 357 -6.00 -13.84 -10.91
CA CYS A 357 -7.26 -13.12 -11.14
C CYS A 357 -8.45 -14.08 -11.27
N ARG A 358 -8.28 -15.21 -11.97
CA ARG A 358 -9.30 -16.27 -12.08
C ARG A 358 -9.66 -16.85 -10.71
N THR A 359 -8.68 -17.06 -9.83
CA THR A 359 -8.91 -17.53 -8.45
C THR A 359 -9.76 -16.54 -7.63
N LYS A 360 -9.77 -15.25 -8.00
CA LYS A 360 -10.65 -14.23 -7.42
C LYS A 360 -12.03 -14.16 -8.05
N GLY A 361 -12.30 -14.93 -9.10
CA GLY A 361 -13.56 -14.91 -9.84
C GLY A 361 -13.71 -13.71 -10.77
N TYR A 362 -12.61 -13.06 -11.16
CA TYR A 362 -12.67 -11.97 -12.14
C TYR A 362 -13.04 -12.48 -13.52
N SER A 363 -13.89 -11.72 -14.21
CA SER A 363 -14.33 -11.99 -15.58
C SER A 363 -13.41 -11.38 -16.64
N HIS A 364 -12.64 -10.36 -16.26
CA HIS A 364 -11.64 -9.74 -17.11
C HIS A 364 -10.55 -9.06 -16.31
N LEU A 365 -9.43 -8.79 -16.97
CA LEU A 365 -8.34 -7.95 -16.45
C LEU A 365 -7.67 -7.18 -17.58
N VAL A 366 -6.88 -6.17 -17.22
CA VAL A 366 -5.99 -5.47 -18.15
C VAL A 366 -4.55 -5.63 -17.67
N ILE A 367 -3.66 -6.04 -18.57
CA ILE A 367 -2.21 -5.99 -18.33
C ILE A 367 -1.70 -4.61 -18.74
N THR A 368 -1.09 -3.87 -17.81
CA THR A 368 -0.74 -2.45 -17.99
C THR A 368 0.71 -2.18 -17.62
N ASP A 369 1.65 -3.01 -18.09
CA ASP A 369 3.07 -2.80 -17.87
C ASP A 369 3.51 -1.39 -18.33
N HIS A 370 4.53 -0.86 -17.65
CA HIS A 370 5.05 0.50 -17.85
C HIS A 370 5.57 0.76 -19.27
N SER A 371 5.38 1.99 -19.76
CA SER A 371 5.90 2.46 -21.05
C SER A 371 7.41 2.76 -21.01
N ASP A 372 8.00 3.03 -22.19
CA ASP A 372 9.44 3.12 -22.44
C ASP A 372 10.24 4.09 -21.55
N TYR A 373 9.64 5.21 -21.14
CA TYR A 373 10.28 6.28 -20.39
C TYR A 373 10.76 5.81 -19.01
N LEU A 374 9.99 4.96 -18.33
CA LEU A 374 10.31 4.45 -16.99
C LEU A 374 11.34 3.30 -17.05
N LYS A 375 12.55 3.63 -17.53
CA LYS A 375 13.68 2.66 -17.66
C LYS A 375 14.03 1.94 -16.36
N VAL A 376 13.80 2.61 -15.22
CA VAL A 376 14.06 2.03 -13.88
C VAL A 376 13.12 0.86 -13.55
N ALA A 377 11.95 0.83 -14.19
CA ALA A 377 10.95 -0.22 -14.06
C ALA A 377 10.96 -1.17 -15.28
N ASN A 378 12.06 -1.18 -16.05
CA ASN A 378 12.17 -1.96 -17.29
C ASN A 378 11.02 -1.71 -18.27
N GLY A 379 10.57 -0.44 -18.37
CA GLY A 379 9.52 0.00 -19.27
C GLY A 379 9.68 -0.51 -20.71
N LEU A 380 8.56 -0.86 -21.34
CA LEU A 380 8.55 -1.54 -22.63
C LEU A 380 8.84 -0.55 -23.77
N THR A 381 9.80 -0.89 -24.62
CA THR A 381 9.92 -0.20 -25.92
C THR A 381 8.69 -0.52 -26.77
N LYS A 382 8.45 0.28 -27.82
CA LYS A 382 7.41 0.00 -28.81
C LYS A 382 7.42 -1.45 -29.30
N GLU A 383 8.59 -1.98 -29.66
CA GLU A 383 8.73 -3.34 -30.17
C GLU A 383 8.37 -4.39 -29.12
N ARG A 384 8.76 -4.17 -27.85
CA ARG A 384 8.41 -5.06 -26.74
C ARG A 384 6.92 -5.04 -26.46
N LEU A 385 6.29 -3.87 -26.49
CA LEU A 385 4.85 -3.73 -26.28
C LEU A 385 4.05 -4.44 -27.39
N LEU A 386 4.44 -4.27 -28.65
CA LEU A 386 3.78 -4.99 -29.76
C LEU A 386 3.91 -6.50 -29.62
N HIS A 387 5.07 -6.99 -29.17
CA HIS A 387 5.25 -8.41 -28.90
C HIS A 387 4.42 -8.89 -27.68
N GLN A 388 4.25 -8.04 -26.66
CA GLN A 388 3.39 -8.34 -25.52
C GLN A 388 1.92 -8.45 -25.96
N ILE A 389 1.45 -7.56 -26.84
CA ILE A 389 0.10 -7.62 -27.42
C ILE A 389 -0.14 -8.98 -28.10
N GLU A 390 0.80 -9.41 -28.96
CA GLU A 390 0.73 -10.73 -29.60
C GLU A 390 0.67 -11.87 -28.56
N THR A 391 1.53 -11.80 -27.54
CA THR A 391 1.58 -12.78 -26.45
C THR A 391 0.25 -12.83 -25.69
N ILE A 392 -0.35 -11.69 -25.37
CA ILE A 392 -1.64 -11.62 -24.67
C ILE A 392 -2.74 -12.25 -25.52
N HIS A 393 -2.77 -12.01 -26.83
CA HIS A 393 -3.74 -12.65 -27.72
C HIS A 393 -3.60 -14.18 -27.72
N GLU A 394 -2.37 -14.70 -27.81
CA GLU A 394 -2.12 -16.16 -27.74
C GLU A 394 -2.53 -16.76 -26.39
N ILE A 395 -2.30 -16.04 -25.29
CA ILE A 395 -2.73 -16.46 -23.95
C ILE A 395 -4.25 -16.44 -23.85
N ASN A 396 -4.91 -15.41 -24.38
CA ASN A 396 -6.37 -15.26 -24.33
C ASN A 396 -7.09 -16.44 -25.01
N GLU A 397 -6.53 -17.03 -26.08
CA GLU A 397 -7.06 -18.24 -26.73
C GLU A 397 -7.10 -19.48 -25.81
N LYS A 398 -6.32 -19.49 -24.72
CA LYS A 398 -6.27 -20.60 -23.75
C LYS A 398 -7.42 -20.54 -22.74
N TYR A 399 -8.11 -19.41 -22.63
CA TYR A 399 -9.12 -19.16 -21.59
C TYR A 399 -10.52 -18.96 -22.18
N THR A 400 -11.53 -19.43 -21.46
CA THR A 400 -12.95 -19.26 -21.86
C THR A 400 -13.79 -18.56 -20.80
N ASP A 401 -13.25 -18.40 -19.60
CA ASP A 401 -13.91 -17.90 -18.40
C ASP A 401 -13.39 -16.52 -17.95
N ILE A 402 -12.29 -16.04 -18.55
CA ILE A 402 -11.71 -14.72 -18.29
C ILE A 402 -11.22 -14.12 -19.61
N GLU A 403 -11.44 -12.82 -19.81
CA GLU A 403 -10.91 -12.05 -20.94
C GLU A 403 -9.69 -11.23 -20.51
N ILE A 404 -8.62 -11.27 -21.30
CA ILE A 404 -7.38 -10.55 -21.04
C ILE A 404 -7.26 -9.41 -22.05
N PHE A 405 -7.28 -8.18 -21.55
CA PHE A 405 -7.14 -6.98 -22.38
C PHE A 405 -5.69 -6.49 -22.42
N THR A 406 -5.30 -6.00 -23.59
CA THR A 406 -4.01 -5.38 -23.82
C THR A 406 -4.01 -3.93 -23.36
N GLY A 407 -3.01 -3.55 -22.57
CA GLY A 407 -2.89 -2.18 -22.10
C GLY A 407 -1.46 -1.76 -21.83
N THR A 408 -1.32 -0.53 -21.34
CA THR A 408 -0.03 0.02 -20.88
C THR A 408 -0.28 1.13 -19.88
N GLU A 409 0.62 1.25 -18.90
CA GLU A 409 0.75 2.47 -18.11
C GLU A 409 1.65 3.47 -18.85
N MET A 410 0.99 4.35 -19.59
CA MET A 410 1.60 5.42 -20.37
C MET A 410 2.16 6.53 -19.49
N ASP A 411 3.47 6.73 -19.56
CA ASP A 411 4.09 7.91 -18.98
C ASP A 411 3.62 9.20 -19.67
N ILE A 412 3.24 10.18 -18.85
CA ILE A 412 3.07 11.56 -19.27
C ILE A 412 4.41 12.27 -19.03
N LEU A 413 5.11 12.66 -20.09
CA LEU A 413 6.47 13.15 -20.02
C LEU A 413 6.56 14.56 -19.37
N PRO A 414 7.75 14.98 -18.89
CA PRO A 414 7.93 16.29 -18.25
C PRO A 414 7.54 17.49 -19.13
N ASP A 415 7.58 17.34 -20.45
CA ASP A 415 7.18 18.37 -21.41
C ASP A 415 5.67 18.34 -21.74
N GLY A 416 4.93 17.32 -21.28
CA GLY A 416 3.50 17.15 -21.53
C GLY A 416 3.15 16.23 -22.71
N SER A 417 4.14 15.71 -23.43
CA SER A 417 3.92 14.66 -24.42
C SER A 417 3.64 13.29 -23.76
N LEU A 418 3.10 12.34 -24.52
CA LEU A 418 2.91 10.96 -24.10
C LEU A 418 3.99 10.08 -24.73
N ASP A 419 4.32 8.98 -24.06
CA ASP A 419 5.49 8.16 -24.38
C ASP A 419 5.38 7.29 -25.64
N PHE A 420 4.16 6.97 -26.10
CA PHE A 420 3.94 6.36 -27.43
C PHE A 420 3.06 7.20 -28.35
N ASP A 421 3.36 7.08 -29.65
CA ASP A 421 2.56 7.67 -30.73
C ASP A 421 1.22 6.96 -30.92
N GLU A 422 0.28 7.64 -31.58
CA GLU A 422 -1.08 7.13 -31.83
C GLU A 422 -1.14 5.76 -32.52
N ASP A 423 -0.20 5.45 -33.42
CA ASP A 423 -0.20 4.17 -34.15
C ASP A 423 0.13 2.97 -33.26
N VAL A 424 0.81 3.19 -32.13
CA VAL A 424 0.98 2.18 -31.09
C VAL A 424 -0.30 2.10 -30.26
N LEU A 425 -0.83 3.25 -29.85
CA LEU A 425 -2.00 3.32 -28.98
C LEU A 425 -3.26 2.70 -29.59
N LYS A 426 -3.44 2.79 -30.92
CA LYS A 426 -4.55 2.14 -31.66
C LYS A 426 -4.56 0.62 -31.57
N GLN A 427 -3.45 -0.01 -31.16
CA GLN A 427 -3.33 -1.47 -31.05
C GLN A 427 -3.64 -1.98 -29.64
N LEU A 428 -3.85 -1.09 -28.67
CA LEU A 428 -4.18 -1.43 -27.29
C LEU A 428 -5.69 -1.33 -27.06
N ASP A 429 -6.20 -2.20 -26.20
CA ASP A 429 -7.61 -2.16 -25.78
C ASP A 429 -7.85 -1.10 -24.71
N PHE A 430 -6.89 -0.88 -23.81
CA PHE A 430 -7.06 0.02 -22.67
C PHE A 430 -5.75 0.71 -22.28
N VAL A 431 -5.73 2.04 -22.28
CA VAL A 431 -4.54 2.85 -21.98
C VAL A 431 -4.80 3.64 -20.71
N ILE A 432 -3.89 3.51 -19.76
CA ILE A 432 -3.89 4.30 -18.53
C ILE A 432 -2.71 5.27 -18.61
N ALA A 433 -2.85 6.49 -18.10
CA ALA A 433 -1.79 7.50 -18.15
C ALA A 433 -1.46 8.03 -16.76
N SER A 434 -0.18 8.22 -16.47
CA SER A 434 0.30 8.70 -15.17
C SER A 434 1.61 9.48 -15.25
N ILE A 435 1.92 10.22 -14.18
CA ILE A 435 3.15 11.00 -14.05
C ILE A 435 4.09 10.26 -13.08
N HIS A 436 5.26 9.81 -13.56
CA HIS A 436 6.28 9.18 -12.72
C HIS A 436 7.52 10.03 -12.44
N SER A 437 7.64 11.19 -13.09
CA SER A 437 8.82 12.07 -12.98
C SER A 437 8.47 13.55 -12.86
N SER A 438 9.46 14.33 -12.43
CA SER A 438 9.39 15.80 -12.34
C SER A 438 8.28 16.34 -11.43
N PHE A 439 8.10 15.70 -10.26
CA PHE A 439 6.99 16.00 -9.34
C PHE A 439 7.04 17.40 -8.73
N SER A 440 8.21 18.05 -8.77
CA SER A 440 8.41 19.42 -8.28
C SER A 440 8.07 20.51 -9.30
N GLN A 441 7.49 20.16 -10.45
CA GLN A 441 7.04 21.14 -11.44
C GLN A 441 5.89 21.99 -10.86
N PRO A 442 5.73 23.26 -11.29
CA PRO A 442 4.59 24.08 -10.91
C PRO A 442 3.26 23.44 -11.28
N GLU A 443 2.20 23.72 -10.51
CA GLU A 443 0.83 23.23 -10.73
C GLU A 443 0.38 23.43 -12.19
N GLU A 444 0.60 24.61 -12.77
CA GLU A 444 0.27 24.90 -14.17
C GLU A 444 0.86 23.87 -15.15
N LYS A 445 2.13 23.48 -14.96
CA LYS A 445 2.78 22.51 -15.84
C LYS A 445 2.27 21.08 -15.60
N ILE A 446 1.97 20.74 -14.34
CA ILE A 446 1.35 19.46 -13.99
C ILE A 446 -0.04 19.36 -14.63
N MET A 447 -0.84 20.43 -14.54
CA MET A 447 -2.17 20.48 -15.15
C MET A 447 -2.11 20.44 -16.68
N GLU A 448 -1.12 21.08 -17.31
CA GLU A 448 -0.88 20.95 -18.76
C GLU A 448 -0.60 19.49 -19.15
N ARG A 449 0.26 18.80 -18.39
CA ARG A 449 0.59 17.37 -18.59
C ARG A 449 -0.68 16.50 -18.49
N LEU A 450 -1.45 16.67 -17.41
CA LEU A 450 -2.69 15.93 -17.20
C LEU A 450 -3.75 16.22 -18.27
N PHE A 451 -3.89 17.48 -18.69
CA PHE A 451 -4.82 17.87 -19.75
C PHE A 451 -4.45 17.21 -21.10
N ASN A 452 -3.16 17.11 -21.41
CA ASN A 452 -2.70 16.44 -22.63
C ASN A 452 -3.04 14.94 -22.63
N ALA A 453 -3.02 14.29 -21.47
CA ALA A 453 -3.47 12.90 -21.34
C ALA A 453 -4.99 12.80 -21.43
N ILE A 454 -5.75 13.64 -20.71
CA ILE A 454 -7.22 13.63 -20.72
C ILE A 454 -7.79 13.90 -22.11
N LYS A 455 -7.22 14.83 -22.89
CA LYS A 455 -7.72 15.14 -24.24
C LYS A 455 -7.39 14.07 -25.28
N ASN A 456 -6.47 13.14 -24.98
CA ASN A 456 -6.06 12.13 -25.93
C ASN A 456 -7.19 11.09 -26.09
N PRO A 457 -7.65 10.80 -27.33
CA PRO A 457 -8.77 9.88 -27.54
C PRO A 457 -8.46 8.43 -27.15
N PHE A 458 -7.19 8.03 -27.14
CA PHE A 458 -6.77 6.66 -26.81
C PHE A 458 -6.52 6.45 -25.31
N VAL A 459 -6.37 7.50 -24.51
CA VAL A 459 -6.23 7.38 -23.05
C VAL A 459 -7.60 7.14 -22.43
N HIS A 460 -7.75 6.12 -21.60
CA HIS A 460 -9.03 5.75 -20.99
C HIS A 460 -9.12 6.18 -19.53
N MET A 461 -7.98 6.16 -18.82
CA MET A 461 -7.91 6.39 -17.37
C MET A 461 -6.68 7.20 -16.99
N ILE A 462 -6.81 8.07 -15.98
CA ILE A 462 -5.65 8.65 -15.28
C ILE A 462 -5.38 7.82 -14.02
N ALA A 463 -4.21 7.20 -13.96
CA ALA A 463 -3.77 6.37 -12.84
C ALA A 463 -3.13 7.22 -11.73
N HIS A 464 -3.34 6.81 -10.47
CA HIS A 464 -2.90 7.46 -9.23
C HIS A 464 -2.65 8.99 -9.37
N PRO A 465 -3.74 9.79 -9.55
CA PRO A 465 -3.69 11.12 -10.16
C PRO A 465 -2.95 12.21 -9.38
N THR A 466 -2.42 11.92 -8.19
CA THR A 466 -1.61 12.86 -7.41
C THR A 466 -0.16 12.39 -7.25
N GLY A 467 0.13 11.12 -7.55
CA GLY A 467 1.44 10.52 -7.35
C GLY A 467 1.86 10.46 -5.87
N ARG A 468 0.92 10.59 -4.93
CA ARG A 468 1.23 10.61 -3.50
C ARG A 468 1.69 9.25 -2.97
N ILE A 469 2.44 9.27 -1.88
CA ILE A 469 2.73 8.13 -1.02
C ILE A 469 2.45 8.56 0.42
N ILE A 470 1.50 7.91 1.06
CA ILE A 470 0.97 8.29 2.38
C ILE A 470 2.10 8.37 3.42
N GLU A 471 2.18 9.49 4.13
CA GLU A 471 3.22 9.86 5.11
C GLU A 471 4.68 9.81 4.62
N THR A 472 4.92 9.69 3.30
CA THR A 472 6.28 9.65 2.72
C THR A 472 6.51 10.74 1.68
N ARG A 473 5.54 10.96 0.78
CA ARG A 473 5.61 11.92 -0.32
C ARG A 473 4.23 12.50 -0.57
N ASN A 474 4.08 13.83 -0.48
CA ASN A 474 2.79 14.49 -0.72
C ASN A 474 2.24 14.29 -2.15
N GLY A 475 3.09 13.93 -3.11
CA GLY A 475 2.75 13.85 -4.53
C GLY A 475 3.20 15.10 -5.29
N TYR A 476 2.77 15.22 -6.54
CA TYR A 476 2.75 16.51 -7.22
C TYR A 476 1.50 17.30 -6.78
N ASN A 477 1.37 18.56 -7.22
CA ASN A 477 0.26 19.44 -6.81
C ASN A 477 -0.70 19.71 -7.97
N PRO A 478 -1.61 18.78 -8.32
CA PRO A 478 -2.64 19.02 -9.31
C PRO A 478 -3.88 19.68 -8.68
N ASP A 479 -4.57 20.51 -9.45
CA ASP A 479 -5.94 20.91 -9.16
C ASP A 479 -6.90 19.76 -9.53
N VAL A 480 -7.16 18.89 -8.55
CA VAL A 480 -7.98 17.68 -8.74
C VAL A 480 -9.44 17.99 -9.11
N PRO A 481 -10.13 18.98 -8.51
CA PRO A 481 -11.45 19.41 -8.99
C PRO A 481 -11.49 19.70 -10.49
N THR A 482 -10.53 20.48 -11.00
CA THR A 482 -10.42 20.76 -12.44
C THR A 482 -10.16 19.48 -13.26
N LEU A 483 -9.31 18.57 -12.75
CA LEU A 483 -9.09 17.26 -13.39
C LEU A 483 -10.39 16.43 -13.49
N ILE A 484 -11.23 16.44 -12.45
CA ILE A 484 -12.53 15.74 -12.45
C ILE A 484 -13.47 16.35 -13.51
N GLU A 485 -13.49 17.68 -13.64
CA GLU A 485 -14.28 18.35 -14.68
C GLU A 485 -13.85 17.93 -16.08
N TRP A 486 -12.54 17.88 -16.36
CA TRP A 486 -12.05 17.39 -17.65
C TRP A 486 -12.32 15.90 -17.85
N ALA A 487 -12.17 15.07 -16.82
CA ALA A 487 -12.50 13.65 -16.92
C ALA A 487 -13.97 13.45 -17.31
N LYS A 488 -14.88 14.25 -16.78
CA LYS A 488 -16.29 14.26 -17.20
C LYS A 488 -16.46 14.69 -18.65
N GLU A 489 -15.84 15.82 -19.05
CA GLU A 489 -15.96 16.39 -20.39
C GLU A 489 -15.47 15.42 -21.49
N TYR A 490 -14.34 14.76 -21.24
CA TYR A 490 -13.67 13.88 -22.19
C TYR A 490 -14.00 12.39 -21.99
N GLY A 491 -14.92 12.07 -21.06
CA GLY A 491 -15.38 10.70 -20.81
C GLY A 491 -14.30 9.77 -20.26
N LYS A 492 -13.40 10.27 -19.41
CA LYS A 492 -12.28 9.52 -18.82
C LYS A 492 -12.61 8.95 -17.44
N ILE A 493 -11.90 7.88 -17.09
CA ILE A 493 -11.93 7.26 -15.77
C ILE A 493 -10.85 7.90 -14.88
N LEU A 494 -11.12 8.04 -13.58
CA LEU A 494 -10.10 8.35 -12.58
C LEU A 494 -9.86 7.14 -11.68
N GLU A 495 -8.59 6.87 -11.39
CA GLU A 495 -8.22 5.73 -10.55
C GLU A 495 -8.37 6.03 -9.05
N LEU A 496 -8.93 5.07 -8.31
CA LEU A 496 -8.63 4.79 -6.92
C LEU A 496 -7.61 3.64 -6.86
N ASN A 497 -6.35 3.99 -6.67
CA ASN A 497 -5.26 3.05 -6.50
C ASN A 497 -5.31 2.51 -5.08
N ALA A 498 -5.70 1.25 -4.97
CA ALA A 498 -5.97 0.54 -3.73
C ALA A 498 -4.69 0.12 -2.99
N SER A 499 -3.51 0.32 -3.59
CA SER A 499 -2.24 0.10 -2.90
C SER A 499 -2.24 0.87 -1.58
N PRO A 500 -1.91 0.22 -0.44
CA PRO A 500 -1.95 0.86 0.88
C PRO A 500 -0.94 2.00 0.98
N TYR A 501 0.07 2.04 0.10
CA TYR A 501 1.02 3.13 -0.02
C TYR A 501 0.39 4.40 -0.60
N ARG A 502 -0.65 4.27 -1.42
CA ARG A 502 -1.21 5.35 -2.25
C ARG A 502 -2.60 5.78 -1.79
N LEU A 503 -3.59 4.88 -1.78
CA LEU A 503 -5.02 5.19 -1.65
C LEU A 503 -5.40 6.44 -2.46
N ASP A 504 -5.00 6.48 -3.72
CA ASP A 504 -5.07 7.65 -4.59
C ASP A 504 -6.03 7.37 -5.74
N LEU A 505 -7.25 7.89 -5.76
CA LEU A 505 -7.63 9.21 -5.23
C LEU A 505 -8.15 9.27 -3.78
N LYS A 506 -7.88 10.39 -3.09
CA LYS A 506 -8.41 10.67 -1.74
C LYS A 506 -9.94 10.67 -1.69
N THR A 507 -10.51 10.24 -0.56
CA THR A 507 -11.97 10.17 -0.35
C THR A 507 -12.74 11.47 -0.61
N GLU A 508 -12.16 12.64 -0.37
CA GLU A 508 -12.79 13.93 -0.66
C GLU A 508 -13.05 14.12 -2.16
N TYR A 509 -12.07 13.78 -3.00
CA TYR A 509 -12.17 13.90 -4.44
C TYR A 509 -12.98 12.75 -5.05
N LEU A 510 -12.97 11.57 -4.45
CA LEU A 510 -13.88 10.48 -4.84
C LEU A 510 -15.35 10.89 -4.70
N ARG A 511 -15.70 11.64 -3.63
CA ARG A 511 -17.06 12.19 -3.46
C ARG A 511 -17.39 13.21 -4.54
N ILE A 512 -16.47 14.10 -4.88
CA ILE A 512 -16.65 15.08 -5.96
C ILE A 512 -16.80 14.39 -7.32
N ALA A 513 -16.01 13.34 -7.58
CA ALA A 513 -16.10 12.55 -8.81
C ALA A 513 -17.45 11.84 -8.94
N LYS A 514 -17.95 11.25 -7.84
CA LYS A 514 -19.31 10.70 -7.76
C LYS A 514 -20.37 11.75 -8.08
N GLU A 515 -20.33 12.90 -7.42
CA GLU A 515 -21.28 13.99 -7.65
C GLU A 515 -21.23 14.53 -9.09
N SER A 516 -20.05 14.47 -9.71
CA SER A 516 -19.82 14.88 -11.09
C SER A 516 -20.24 13.82 -12.12
N GLY A 517 -20.45 12.58 -11.71
CA GLY A 517 -20.75 11.44 -12.58
C GLY A 517 -19.53 10.89 -13.32
N VAL A 518 -18.32 11.10 -12.78
CA VAL A 518 -17.08 10.56 -13.33
C VAL A 518 -16.89 9.12 -12.86
N PRO A 519 -16.67 8.15 -13.77
CA PRO A 519 -16.44 6.77 -13.39
C PRO A 519 -15.09 6.62 -12.65
N ILE A 520 -15.10 5.79 -11.60
CA ILE A 520 -13.92 5.46 -10.79
C ILE A 520 -13.52 4.01 -11.03
N ALA A 521 -12.23 3.74 -11.24
CA ALA A 521 -11.69 2.39 -11.22
C ALA A 521 -10.90 2.14 -9.93
N ILE A 522 -11.26 1.10 -9.19
CA ILE A 522 -10.49 0.63 -8.03
C ILE A 522 -9.48 -0.39 -8.55
N ASN A 523 -8.19 -0.06 -8.56
CA ASN A 523 -7.17 -0.99 -9.05
C ASN A 523 -6.06 -1.21 -8.03
N THR A 524 -5.45 -2.40 -8.04
CA THR A 524 -4.44 -2.74 -7.04
C THR A 524 -3.04 -2.27 -7.37
N ASP A 525 -2.77 -1.96 -8.65
CA ASP A 525 -1.42 -1.60 -9.11
C ASP A 525 -0.44 -2.73 -8.75
N ALA A 526 -0.90 -3.98 -8.97
CA ALA A 526 -0.22 -5.16 -8.48
C ALA A 526 1.03 -5.47 -9.31
N HIS A 527 2.18 -5.47 -8.66
CA HIS A 527 3.45 -5.96 -9.17
C HIS A 527 3.77 -7.37 -8.65
N HIS A 528 2.91 -7.91 -7.78
CA HIS A 528 3.04 -9.23 -7.21
C HIS A 528 1.63 -9.78 -6.91
N ILE A 529 1.38 -11.07 -7.15
CA ILE A 529 0.05 -11.69 -6.99
C ILE A 529 -0.58 -11.44 -5.60
N ASN A 530 0.24 -11.47 -4.54
CA ASN A 530 -0.25 -11.18 -3.18
C ASN A 530 -0.79 -9.75 -2.99
N GLN A 531 -0.50 -8.81 -3.89
CA GLN A 531 -0.99 -7.43 -3.86
C GLN A 531 -2.39 -7.30 -4.44
N LEU A 532 -2.88 -8.30 -5.21
CA LEU A 532 -4.27 -8.35 -5.64
C LEU A 532 -5.25 -8.38 -4.45
N LYS A 533 -4.77 -8.74 -3.24
CA LYS A 533 -5.57 -8.66 -2.01
C LYS A 533 -5.96 -7.22 -1.64
N TYR A 534 -5.22 -6.21 -2.11
CA TYR A 534 -5.49 -4.82 -1.81
C TYR A 534 -6.80 -4.30 -2.41
N MET A 535 -7.44 -5.05 -3.32
CA MET A 535 -8.79 -4.75 -3.79
C MET A 535 -9.79 -4.60 -2.63
N ASP A 536 -9.67 -5.43 -1.58
CA ASP A 536 -10.49 -5.29 -0.37
C ASP A 536 -10.33 -3.92 0.29
N LEU A 537 -9.08 -3.47 0.44
CA LEU A 537 -8.78 -2.16 1.00
C LEU A 537 -9.35 -1.04 0.11
N GLY A 538 -9.19 -1.15 -1.21
CA GLY A 538 -9.75 -0.20 -2.18
C GLY A 538 -11.26 -0.11 -2.10
N VAL A 539 -11.97 -1.23 -2.03
CA VAL A 539 -13.42 -1.29 -1.83
C VAL A 539 -13.83 -0.64 -0.51
N ARG A 540 -13.17 -0.99 0.60
CA ARG A 540 -13.46 -0.37 1.91
C ARG A 540 -13.19 1.14 1.91
N TYR A 541 -12.18 1.60 1.18
CA TYR A 541 -11.87 3.02 1.02
C TYR A 541 -12.87 3.75 0.10
N ALA A 542 -13.37 3.08 -0.95
CA ALA A 542 -14.47 3.55 -1.79
C ALA A 542 -15.78 3.70 -0.98
N GLN A 543 -16.08 2.74 -0.08
CA GLN A 543 -17.21 2.85 0.85
C GLN A 543 -17.08 4.07 1.77
N LYS A 544 -15.88 4.38 2.25
CA LYS A 544 -15.61 5.60 3.04
C LYS A 544 -15.93 6.89 2.26
N ALA A 545 -15.84 6.84 0.94
CA ALA A 545 -16.29 7.90 0.03
C ALA A 545 -17.76 7.78 -0.42
N TRP A 546 -18.52 6.83 0.15
CA TRP A 546 -19.92 6.54 -0.18
C TRP A 546 -20.15 6.13 -1.65
N LEU A 547 -19.17 5.47 -2.28
CA LEU A 547 -19.33 4.95 -3.64
C LEU A 547 -20.20 3.68 -3.67
N SER A 548 -21.02 3.58 -4.71
CA SER A 548 -21.86 2.41 -5.03
C SER A 548 -21.35 1.72 -6.29
N THR A 549 -21.96 0.60 -6.66
CA THR A 549 -21.60 -0.12 -7.91
C THR A 549 -21.82 0.72 -9.17
N ASP A 550 -22.71 1.73 -9.13
CA ASP A 550 -23.01 2.59 -10.27
C ASP A 550 -21.79 3.43 -10.70
N GLU A 551 -20.95 3.84 -9.74
CA GLU A 551 -19.76 4.67 -9.99
C GLU A 551 -18.49 3.86 -10.28
N ILE A 552 -18.45 2.57 -9.93
CA ILE A 552 -17.23 1.75 -9.99
C ILE A 552 -17.16 0.93 -11.27
N VAL A 553 -16.16 1.20 -12.09
CA VAL A 553 -15.88 0.52 -13.37
C VAL A 553 -15.68 -0.98 -13.18
N ASN A 554 -14.97 -1.37 -12.12
CA ASN A 554 -14.63 -2.77 -11.83
C ASN A 554 -15.85 -3.66 -11.54
N THR A 555 -17.05 -3.09 -11.37
CA THR A 555 -18.30 -3.86 -11.17
C THR A 555 -19.05 -4.14 -12.47
N TRP A 556 -18.59 -3.55 -13.58
CA TRP A 556 -19.24 -3.66 -14.88
C TRP A 556 -19.14 -5.10 -15.41
N SER A 557 -20.17 -5.54 -16.13
CA SER A 557 -20.05 -6.76 -16.93
C SER A 557 -19.00 -6.58 -18.01
N LEU A 558 -18.43 -7.70 -18.47
CA LEU A 558 -17.50 -7.72 -19.60
C LEU A 558 -18.06 -6.93 -20.82
N ASP A 559 -19.32 -7.15 -21.17
CA ASP A 559 -19.96 -6.43 -22.29
C ASP A 559 -20.02 -4.91 -22.09
N LYS A 560 -20.34 -4.46 -20.87
CA LYS A 560 -20.39 -3.03 -20.55
C LYS A 560 -18.99 -2.42 -20.61
N PHE A 561 -17.97 -3.14 -20.15
CA PHE A 561 -16.57 -2.71 -20.25
C PHE A 561 -16.11 -2.63 -21.72
N LYS A 562 -16.36 -3.66 -22.53
CA LYS A 562 -16.07 -3.66 -23.98
C LYS A 562 -16.76 -2.50 -24.72
N GLN A 563 -18.01 -2.20 -24.38
CA GLN A 563 -18.73 -1.05 -24.94
C GLN A 563 -18.18 0.31 -24.52
N PHE A 564 -17.50 0.39 -23.38
CA PHE A 564 -16.89 1.64 -22.94
C PHE A 564 -15.59 1.93 -23.69
N ILE A 565 -14.71 0.94 -23.79
CA ILE A 565 -13.37 1.09 -24.39
C ILE A 565 -13.37 1.17 -25.92
N THR A 566 -14.50 0.87 -26.57
CA THR A 566 -14.66 0.94 -28.04
C THR A 566 -15.29 2.25 -28.52
N LYS A 567 -15.69 3.13 -27.61
CA LYS A 567 -16.24 4.47 -27.93
C LYS A 567 -15.14 5.50 -28.04
#